data_AF-I3SNS4-F1
#
_entry.id   AF-I3SNS4-F1
#
_cell.length_a   1.000
_cell.length_b   1.000
_cell.length_c   1.000
_cell.angle_alpha   90.00
_cell.angle_beta   90.00
_cell.angle_gamma   90.00
#
_symmetry.space_group_name_H-M   'P 1'
#
loop_
_entity.id
_entity.type
_entity.pdbx_description
1 polymer ?
#
loop_
_entity_poly.entity_id
_entity_poly.type
_entity_poly.pdbx_seq_one_letter_code
_entity_poly.pdbx_strand_id
1 'polypeptide(L)'
;MAVDPEESSTMELDNENQIPQNSQSNGGKKSAAYNVGEKEQWCITTLSYVKAFSRQYATEIWAHIEKLDAEVLTEGAPPLFRSAVCFGLRRPINEA
;
A
#
# COMPACT_ATOMS: atom_id res chain seq x y z
N MET A 1 10.09 -30.10 20.36
CA MET A 1 10.65 -29.09 19.43
C MET A 1 10.35 -27.74 20.03
N ALA A 2 11.34 -27.09 20.64
CA ALA A 2 11.17 -25.73 21.15
C ALA A 2 11.17 -24.78 19.94
N VAL A 3 10.12 -23.97 19.81
CA VAL A 3 10.03 -22.92 18.81
C VAL A 3 10.61 -21.67 19.45
N ASP A 4 11.71 -21.18 18.90
CA ASP A 4 12.36 -19.93 19.30
C ASP A 4 11.43 -18.75 18.99
N PRO A 5 11.18 -17.81 19.92
CA PRO A 5 10.45 -16.58 19.59
C PRO A 5 11.43 -15.53 19.04
N GLU A 6 10.96 -14.69 18.12
CA GLU A 6 11.66 -13.51 17.59
C GLU A 6 12.63 -13.72 16.40
N GLU A 7 12.17 -14.29 15.29
CA GLU A 7 12.75 -13.91 13.99
C GLU A 7 12.05 -12.63 13.50
N SER A 8 12.50 -11.48 14.02
CA SER A 8 12.26 -10.19 13.38
C SER A 8 12.89 -10.23 12.00
N SER A 9 12.09 -10.49 10.97
CA SER A 9 12.51 -10.39 9.57
C SER A 9 12.75 -8.92 9.22
N THR A 10 13.91 -8.40 9.62
CA THR A 10 14.45 -7.14 9.14
C THR A 10 14.98 -7.42 7.74
N MET A 11 14.15 -7.14 6.73
CA MET A 11 14.57 -7.14 5.34
C MET A 11 15.64 -6.05 5.17
N GLU A 12 16.88 -6.46 4.88
CA GLU A 12 18.00 -5.54 4.67
C GLU A 12 17.65 -4.58 3.51
N LEU A 13 17.53 -3.29 3.82
CA LEU A 13 17.31 -2.24 2.81
C LEU A 13 18.67 -1.90 2.20
N ASP A 14 18.83 -2.17 0.91
CA ASP A 14 20.01 -1.77 0.16
C ASP A 14 20.04 -0.24 0.07
N ASN A 15 21.03 0.37 0.71
CA ASN A 15 21.12 1.80 0.86
C ASN A 15 21.76 2.43 -0.39
N GLU A 16 21.09 2.30 -1.54
CA GLU A 16 21.55 2.86 -2.81
C GLU A 16 21.10 4.32 -2.98
N ASN A 17 21.60 5.21 -2.11
CA ASN A 17 21.54 6.66 -2.33
C ASN A 17 22.52 7.14 -3.42
N GLN A 18 22.70 6.38 -4.51
CA GLN A 18 23.53 6.83 -5.63
C GLN A 18 22.69 7.60 -6.65
N ILE A 19 22.87 8.92 -6.61
CA ILE A 19 22.43 9.89 -7.62
C ILE A 19 22.92 9.44 -9.01
N PRO A 20 22.03 9.09 -9.97
CA PRO A 20 22.47 8.96 -11.35
C PRO A 20 22.66 10.37 -11.93
N GLN A 21 23.92 10.75 -12.17
CA GLN A 21 24.23 11.97 -12.91
C GLN A 21 23.80 11.83 -14.38
N ASN A 22 22.95 12.78 -14.82
CA ASN A 22 22.73 13.30 -16.17
C ASN A 22 23.10 12.43 -17.39
N SER A 23 22.11 12.16 -18.25
CA SER A 23 22.28 12.40 -19.69
C SER A 23 20.95 12.78 -20.41
N GLN A 24 20.94 14.02 -20.90
CA GLN A 24 20.21 14.63 -22.04
C GLN A 24 18.75 14.29 -22.41
N SER A 25 17.88 15.29 -22.13
CA SER A 25 16.92 16.01 -23.00
C SER A 25 16.60 15.48 -24.42
N ASN A 26 15.31 15.13 -24.65
CA ASN A 26 14.47 15.80 -25.66
C ASN A 26 12.98 15.44 -25.52
N GLY A 27 12.09 16.44 -25.39
CA GLY A 27 10.64 16.28 -25.47
C GLY A 27 9.87 16.63 -24.19
N GLY A 28 9.34 17.85 -24.15
CA GLY A 28 8.60 18.38 -23.00
C GLY A 28 7.33 17.61 -22.66
N LYS A 29 7.44 16.72 -21.67
CA LYS A 29 6.56 16.70 -20.50
C LYS A 29 7.50 16.53 -19.33
N LYS A 30 7.43 17.44 -18.36
CA LYS A 30 7.91 17.12 -17.01
C LYS A 30 7.00 16.00 -16.52
N SER A 31 7.23 14.75 -16.94
CA SER A 31 6.94 13.66 -16.04
C SER A 31 7.74 14.04 -14.81
N ALA A 32 7.04 14.36 -13.72
CA ALA A 32 7.68 14.36 -12.43
C ALA A 32 8.31 12.97 -12.35
N ALA A 33 9.61 12.87 -12.64
CA ALA A 33 10.39 11.70 -12.32
C ALA A 33 10.20 11.61 -10.81
N TYR A 34 9.36 10.67 -10.40
CA TYR A 34 8.88 10.56 -9.04
C TYR A 34 10.13 10.40 -8.17
N ASN A 35 10.55 11.47 -7.50
CA ASN A 35 11.57 11.42 -6.44
C ASN A 35 10.91 10.83 -5.19
N VAL A 36 10.23 9.70 -5.37
CA VAL A 36 9.56 8.96 -4.32
C VAL A 36 10.60 7.96 -3.84
N GLY A 37 10.99 8.08 -2.57
CA GLY A 37 11.93 7.14 -1.98
C GLY A 37 11.38 5.71 -2.05
N GLU A 38 12.25 4.71 -2.06
CA GLU A 38 11.87 3.29 -2.20
C GLU A 38 10.73 2.90 -1.25
N LYS A 39 10.82 3.31 0.03
CA LYS A 39 9.79 3.03 1.04
C LYS A 39 8.42 3.60 0.67
N GLU A 40 8.38 4.81 0.12
CA GLU A 40 7.14 5.45 -0.30
C GLU A 40 6.58 4.77 -1.55
N GLN A 41 7.44 4.40 -2.50
CA GLN A 41 7.05 3.66 -3.69
C GLN A 41 6.52 2.27 -3.35
N TRP A 42 7.15 1.60 -2.39
CA TRP A 42 6.71 0.31 -1.85
C TRP A 42 5.33 0.44 -1.19
N CYS A 43 5.12 1.50 -0.40
CA CYS A 43 3.82 1.78 0.22
C CYS A 43 2.73 2.01 -0.84
N ILE A 44 2.99 2.85 -1.84
CA ILE A 44 2.04 3.18 -2.91
C ILE A 44 1.67 1.94 -3.72
N THR A 45 2.64 1.14 -4.13
CA THR A 45 2.41 -0.08 -4.91
C THR A 45 1.63 -1.11 -4.10
N THR A 46 1.96 -1.29 -2.83
CA THR A 46 1.25 -2.20 -1.92
C THR A 46 -0.21 -1.77 -1.68
N LEU A 47 -0.46 -0.49 -1.39
CA LEU A 47 -1.82 0.02 -1.20
C LEU A 47 -2.65 -0.06 -2.50
N SER A 48 -2.02 0.15 -3.65
CA SER A 48 -2.66 -0.01 -4.95
C SER A 48 -3.09 -1.47 -5.19
N TYR A 49 -2.25 -2.43 -4.78
CA TYR A 49 -2.58 -3.84 -4.83
C TYR A 49 -3.77 -4.18 -3.92
N VAL A 50 -3.78 -3.72 -2.66
CA VAL A 50 -4.91 -3.90 -1.73
C VAL A 50 -6.22 -3.39 -2.34
N LYS A 51 -6.20 -2.20 -2.95
CA LYS A 51 -7.36 -1.63 -3.63
C LYS A 51 -7.82 -2.49 -4.81
N ALA A 52 -6.89 -2.98 -5.64
CA ALA A 52 -7.20 -3.83 -6.78
C ALA A 52 -7.79 -5.18 -6.35
N PHE A 53 -7.18 -5.84 -5.37
CA PHE A 53 -7.65 -7.07 -4.76
C PHE A 53 -9.07 -6.90 -4.21
N SER A 54 -9.29 -5.84 -3.41
CA SER A 54 -10.59 -5.54 -2.82
C SER A 54 -11.67 -5.32 -3.87
N ARG A 55 -11.31 -4.74 -5.03
CA ARG A 55 -12.23 -4.56 -6.15
C ARG A 55 -12.49 -5.87 -6.90
N GLN A 56 -11.47 -6.69 -7.10
CA GLN A 56 -11.57 -7.94 -7.85
C GLN A 56 -12.49 -8.94 -7.15
N TYR A 57 -12.40 -9.03 -5.82
CA TYR A 57 -13.19 -9.95 -4.99
C TYR A 57 -14.31 -9.26 -4.23
N ALA A 58 -14.84 -8.16 -4.77
CA ALA A 58 -15.81 -7.35 -4.06
C ALA A 58 -17.05 -8.17 -3.66
N THR A 59 -17.55 -9.04 -4.54
CA THR A 59 -18.73 -9.89 -4.27
C THR A 59 -18.52 -10.79 -3.06
N GLU A 60 -17.36 -11.45 -2.98
CA GLU A 60 -16.98 -12.35 -1.90
C GLU A 60 -16.70 -11.60 -0.60
N ILE A 61 -16.04 -10.45 -0.69
CA ILE A 61 -15.72 -9.61 0.48
C ILE A 61 -17.00 -9.02 1.08
N TRP A 62 -17.97 -8.60 0.26
CA TRP A 62 -19.23 -8.04 0.74
C TRP A 62 -20.03 -9.00 1.63
N ALA A 63 -19.96 -10.31 1.36
CA ALA A 63 -20.59 -11.32 2.22
C ALA A 63 -20.02 -11.37 3.64
N HIS A 64 -18.83 -10.79 3.85
CA HIS A 64 -18.10 -10.82 5.12
C HIS A 64 -17.74 -9.42 5.64
N ILE A 65 -18.39 -8.37 5.12
CA ILE A 65 -18.01 -6.98 5.41
C ILE A 65 -18.10 -6.62 6.90
N GLU A 66 -19.09 -7.17 7.63
CA GLU A 66 -19.24 -6.91 9.07
C GLU A 66 -18.07 -7.46 9.88
N LYS A 67 -17.60 -8.66 9.54
CA LYS A 67 -16.43 -9.27 10.16
C LYS A 67 -15.16 -8.48 9.81
N LEU A 68 -15.05 -8.05 8.56
CA LEU A 68 -13.92 -7.22 8.11
C LEU A 68 -13.87 -5.88 8.85
N ASP A 69 -15.03 -5.24 9.08
CA ASP A 69 -15.13 -4.00 9.85
C ASP A 69 -14.75 -4.19 11.32
N ALA A 70 -15.17 -5.29 11.94
CA ALA A 70 -14.90 -5.58 13.35
C ALA A 70 -13.43 -5.98 13.62
N GLU A 71 -12.79 -6.71 12.69
CA GLU A 71 -11.48 -7.32 12.93
C GLU A 71 -10.33 -6.61 12.21
N VAL A 72 -10.58 -5.98 11.06
CA VAL A 72 -9.53 -5.46 10.16
C VAL A 72 -9.62 -3.95 9.93
N LEU A 73 -10.82 -3.42 9.67
CA LEU A 73 -11.02 -1.98 9.39
C LEU A 73 -11.36 -1.18 10.66
N THR A 74 -10.71 -1.53 11.77
CA THR A 74 -10.88 -0.89 13.08
C THR A 74 -10.26 0.51 13.12
N GLU A 75 -10.55 1.29 14.16
CA GLU A 75 -9.99 2.64 14.34
C GLU A 75 -8.45 2.65 14.43
N GLY A 76 -7.84 1.56 14.91
CA GLY A 76 -6.39 1.41 14.99
C GLY A 76 -5.70 1.06 13.66
N ALA A 77 -6.47 0.70 12.63
CA ALA A 77 -5.90 0.36 11.33
C ALA A 77 -5.40 1.61 10.58
N PRO A 78 -4.29 1.52 9.82
CA PRO A 78 -3.75 2.67 9.10
C PRO A 78 -4.80 3.32 8.17
N PRO A 79 -4.97 4.66 8.23
CA PRO A 79 -6.02 5.35 7.46
C PRO A 79 -5.94 5.11 5.95
N LEU A 80 -4.72 5.06 5.39
CA LEU A 80 -4.49 4.80 3.98
C LEU A 80 -4.89 3.38 3.57
N PHE A 81 -4.68 2.39 4.44
CA PHE A 81 -5.11 1.02 4.22
C PHE A 81 -6.63 0.93 4.19
N ARG A 82 -7.31 1.49 5.20
CA ARG A 82 -8.77 1.57 5.25
C ARG A 82 -9.36 2.24 4.00
N SER A 83 -8.76 3.35 3.60
CA SER A 83 -9.16 4.08 2.39
C SER A 83 -9.00 3.24 1.13
N ALA A 84 -7.87 2.52 0.98
CA ALA A 84 -7.63 1.64 -0.17
C ALA A 84 -8.70 0.54 -0.30
N VAL A 85 -9.05 -0.10 0.81
CA VAL A 85 -10.11 -1.12 0.85
C VAL A 85 -11.47 -0.49 0.51
N CYS A 86 -11.84 0.62 1.15
CA CYS A 86 -13.11 1.32 0.88
C CYS A 86 -13.23 1.75 -0.60
N PHE A 87 -12.18 2.31 -1.20
CA PHE A 87 -12.16 2.66 -2.62
C PHE A 87 -12.26 1.44 -3.55
N GLY A 88 -11.64 0.32 -3.15
CA GLY A 88 -11.73 -0.96 -3.87
C GLY A 88 -13.17 -1.45 -3.92
N LEU A 89 -13.81 -1.51 -2.75
CA LEU A 89 -15.20 -1.94 -2.54
C LEU A 89 -16.26 -0.93 -3.01
N ARG A 90 -15.84 0.27 -3.43
CA ARG A 90 -16.73 1.41 -3.75
C ARG A 90 -17.66 1.78 -2.58
N ARG A 91 -17.18 1.62 -1.35
CA ARG A 91 -17.87 2.06 -0.14
C ARG A 91 -17.70 3.57 0.03
N PRO A 92 -18.75 4.32 0.42
CA PRO A 92 -18.58 5.71 0.80
C PRO A 92 -17.61 5.79 2.00
N ILE A 93 -16.61 6.66 1.88
CA ILE A 93 -15.75 7.00 3.00
C ILE A 93 -16.55 8.03 3.80
N ASN A 94 -17.09 7.62 4.95
CA ASN A 94 -17.61 8.58 5.90
C ASN A 94 -16.39 9.31 6.46
N GLU A 95 -16.11 10.50 5.94
CA GLU A 95 -15.22 11.46 6.60
C GLU A 95 -15.88 11.82 7.93
N ALA A 96 -15.29 11.36 9.04
CA ALA A 96 -15.65 11.75 10.39
C ALA A 96 -14.56 12.65 10.96
#